data_AF-A0A0J6XTI2-F1
#
_entry.id   AF-A0A0J6XTI2-F1
#
_cell.length_a   1.000
_cell.length_b   1.000
_cell.length_c   1.000
_cell.angle_alpha   90.00
_cell.angle_beta   90.00
_cell.angle_gamma   90.00
#
_symmetry.space_group_name_H-M   'P 1'
#
loop_
_entity.id
_entity.type
_entity.pdbx_description
1 polymer ?
#
loop_
_entity_poly.entity_id
_entity_poly.type
_entity_poly.pdbx_seq_one_letter_code
_entity_poly.pdbx_strand_id
1 'polypeptide(L)'
;MRLLGVGTCAAALAVGLLAAPAHAQDNSDAQALRGAGWALKDTGKDARFRGLAAVSRSTAWVAGTKGTVLRTVDGGRSWRDVSPPGAVAEGLELRDIEAFDARHAVALSIGEGAASRVLRTEDGGATWAETFRNPDPRAFYDCLTFFDPRHGLAVSDPVDGKFRILSTDDGGRNWAVLPRTGMPDALAGEAGFAASGQCLVSAGPRDVWLATGGGAAGRILHSPDRGRTWRVAESGIPAGDPAKGVFALAFRDRTTGLAVGGDYRTGEASPRAAAVSADAGRTWRPASTPPPAYRSGAAWLPHLRTAALAVGPTGTDVTTDAGRTWKPLAEGSFDTVDCASDGG
;
A
#
# COMPACT_ATOMS: atom_id res chain seq x y z
N MET A 1 -60.24 20.49 -35.08
CA MET A 1 -59.59 21.07 -33.88
C MET A 1 -59.57 20.00 -32.80
N ARG A 2 -58.39 19.75 -32.22
CA ARG A 2 -57.95 18.64 -31.33
C ARG A 2 -57.21 17.49 -32.03
N LEU A 3 -55.93 17.42 -31.69
CA LEU A 3 -54.91 16.43 -32.02
C LEU A 3 -54.84 15.35 -30.93
N LEU A 4 -54.29 14.19 -31.33
CA LEU A 4 -53.58 13.14 -30.57
C LEU A 4 -54.44 12.21 -29.67
N GLY A 5 -54.15 10.90 -29.55
CA GLY A 5 -52.94 10.19 -29.93
C GLY A 5 -53.11 8.67 -30.07
N VAL A 6 -52.16 8.07 -30.80
CA VAL A 6 -51.97 6.64 -30.97
C VAL A 6 -51.15 6.12 -29.79
N GLY A 7 -51.72 5.21 -29.00
CA GLY A 7 -51.01 4.47 -27.96
C GLY A 7 -50.54 3.12 -28.49
N THR A 8 -49.24 2.98 -28.73
CA THR A 8 -48.57 1.69 -28.95
C THR A 8 -48.09 1.13 -27.61
N CYS A 9 -48.53 -0.09 -27.26
CA CYS A 9 -47.93 -0.87 -26.17
C CYS A 9 -46.52 -1.29 -26.57
N ALA A 10 -45.51 -0.58 -26.07
CA ALA A 10 -44.13 -1.06 -26.07
C ALA A 10 -43.92 -1.94 -24.82
N ALA A 11 -43.72 -3.24 -25.02
CA ALA A 11 -43.23 -4.13 -23.98
C ALA A 11 -41.79 -3.73 -23.66
N ALA A 12 -41.56 -3.21 -22.44
CA ALA A 12 -40.23 -3.01 -21.91
C ALA A 12 -39.62 -4.37 -21.57
N LEU A 13 -38.65 -4.83 -22.37
CA LEU A 13 -37.69 -5.85 -21.91
C LEU A 13 -36.78 -5.19 -20.86
N ALA A 14 -37.11 -5.38 -19.60
CA ALA A 14 -36.17 -5.16 -18.51
C ALA A 14 -35.11 -6.26 -18.58
N VAL A 15 -33.93 -5.95 -19.13
CA VAL A 15 -32.73 -6.78 -18.93
C VAL A 15 -32.31 -6.57 -17.47
N GLY A 16 -32.86 -7.41 -16.59
CA GLY A 16 -32.39 -7.51 -15.21
C GLY A 16 -30.97 -8.07 -15.21
N LEU A 17 -29.99 -7.22 -14.92
CA LEU A 17 -28.70 -7.68 -14.41
C LEU A 17 -28.94 -8.32 -13.04
N LEU A 18 -29.22 -9.62 -13.02
CA LEU A 18 -29.23 -10.40 -11.80
C LEU A 18 -27.81 -10.39 -11.23
N ALA A 19 -27.59 -9.55 -10.22
CA ALA A 19 -26.40 -9.66 -9.39
C ALA A 19 -26.42 -11.06 -8.75
N ALA A 20 -25.41 -11.87 -9.07
CA ALA A 20 -25.25 -13.16 -8.41
C ALA A 20 -25.18 -12.95 -6.89
N PRO A 21 -25.78 -13.84 -6.08
CA PRO A 21 -25.69 -13.73 -4.63
C PRO A 21 -24.22 -13.79 -4.20
N ALA A 22 -23.83 -12.95 -3.23
CA ALA A 22 -22.44 -12.82 -2.75
C ALA A 22 -21.78 -14.17 -2.44
N HIS A 23 -22.54 -15.15 -1.94
CA HIS A 23 -22.07 -16.50 -1.66
C HIS A 23 -21.66 -17.33 -2.90
N ALA A 24 -22.28 -17.09 -4.07
CA ALA A 24 -21.89 -17.77 -5.31
C ALA A 24 -20.57 -17.19 -5.86
N GLN A 25 -20.33 -15.90 -5.63
CA GLN A 25 -19.13 -15.18 -6.06
C GLN A 25 -17.90 -15.53 -5.18
N ASP A 26 -18.09 -15.59 -3.86
CA ASP A 26 -17.02 -16.03 -2.93
C ASP A 26 -16.51 -17.45 -3.30
N ASN A 27 -17.41 -18.30 -3.82
CA ASN A 27 -17.07 -19.66 -4.25
C ASN A 27 -16.33 -19.70 -5.60
N SER A 28 -16.53 -18.73 -6.50
CA SER A 28 -15.78 -18.65 -7.76
C SER A 28 -14.35 -18.16 -7.53
N ASP A 29 -14.16 -17.15 -6.67
CA ASP A 29 -12.83 -16.60 -6.35
C ASP A 29 -11.99 -17.68 -5.63
N ALA A 30 -12.60 -18.47 -4.74
CA ALA A 30 -11.94 -19.60 -4.09
C ALA A 30 -11.54 -20.73 -5.07
N GLN A 31 -12.31 -20.97 -6.13
CA GLN A 31 -11.94 -21.94 -7.16
C GLN A 31 -10.76 -21.45 -8.00
N ALA A 32 -10.71 -20.16 -8.33
CA ALA A 32 -9.62 -19.55 -9.09
C ALA A 32 -8.25 -19.63 -8.38
N LEU A 33 -8.25 -19.74 -7.05
CA LEU A 33 -7.04 -19.81 -6.23
C LEU A 33 -6.59 -21.23 -5.88
N ARG A 34 -7.24 -22.26 -6.40
CA ARG A 34 -6.82 -23.65 -6.16
C ARG A 34 -5.45 -23.90 -6.77
N GLY A 35 -4.48 -24.29 -5.93
CA GLY A 35 -3.10 -24.51 -6.35
C GLY A 35 -2.29 -23.24 -6.53
N ALA A 36 -2.82 -22.08 -6.11
CA ALA A 36 -2.05 -20.84 -6.06
C ALA A 36 -0.91 -20.94 -5.05
N GLY A 37 0.24 -20.35 -5.38
CA GLY A 37 1.43 -20.35 -4.54
C GLY A 37 2.53 -19.48 -5.15
N TRP A 38 3.66 -19.40 -4.45
CA TRP A 38 4.79 -18.58 -4.86
C TRP A 38 5.74 -19.33 -5.79
N ALA A 39 6.06 -18.72 -6.92
CA ALA A 39 7.17 -19.13 -7.76
C ALA A 39 8.35 -18.16 -7.52
N LEU A 40 9.30 -18.56 -6.67
CA LEU A 40 10.42 -17.70 -6.30
C LEU A 40 11.31 -17.39 -7.51
N LYS A 41 11.73 -16.13 -7.63
CA LYS A 41 12.65 -15.64 -8.66
C LYS A 41 13.93 -15.15 -7.99
N ASP A 42 15.05 -15.73 -8.38
CA ASP A 42 16.35 -15.29 -7.88
C ASP A 42 16.70 -13.90 -8.45
N THR A 43 17.15 -13.03 -7.56
CA THR A 43 17.56 -11.66 -7.90
C THR A 43 19.08 -11.52 -7.98
N GLY A 44 19.84 -12.53 -7.52
CA GLY A 44 21.30 -12.49 -7.41
C GLY A 44 21.82 -11.53 -6.33
N LYS A 45 20.96 -11.10 -5.39
CA LYS A 45 21.29 -10.15 -4.32
C LYS A 45 20.80 -10.65 -2.95
N ASP A 46 21.61 -10.40 -1.93
CA ASP A 46 21.28 -10.63 -0.51
C ASP A 46 20.73 -9.34 0.16
N ALA A 47 19.89 -8.61 -0.57
CA ALA A 47 19.23 -7.41 -0.06
C ALA A 47 17.83 -7.76 0.44
N ARG A 48 17.39 -7.09 1.50
CA ARG A 48 16.01 -7.21 1.98
C ARG A 48 15.15 -6.17 1.28
N PHE A 49 14.33 -6.64 0.35
CA PHE A 49 13.44 -5.79 -0.44
C PHE A 49 12.15 -5.52 0.32
N ARG A 50 11.87 -4.24 0.57
CA ARG A 50 10.65 -3.78 1.24
C ARG A 50 9.85 -2.79 0.40
N GLY A 51 10.50 -2.11 -0.54
CA GLY A 51 9.80 -1.40 -1.62
C GLY A 51 9.57 -2.36 -2.79
N LEU A 52 8.35 -2.35 -3.33
CA LEU A 52 7.96 -3.13 -4.50
C LEU A 52 6.95 -2.34 -5.31
N ALA A 53 7.16 -2.26 -6.62
CA ALA A 53 6.16 -1.78 -7.58
C ALA A 53 6.00 -2.79 -8.72
N ALA A 54 4.84 -3.44 -8.77
CA ALA A 54 4.44 -4.36 -9.84
C ALA A 54 3.71 -3.58 -10.94
N VAL A 55 4.44 -3.21 -11.99
CA VAL A 55 3.94 -2.29 -13.03
C VAL A 55 3.13 -3.04 -14.09
N SER A 56 3.64 -4.21 -14.53
CA SER A 56 2.98 -5.08 -15.50
C SER A 56 3.47 -6.51 -15.37
N ARG A 57 2.88 -7.45 -16.12
CA ARG A 57 3.36 -8.83 -16.27
C ARG A 57 4.84 -9.00 -16.58
N SER A 58 5.47 -8.00 -17.20
CA SER A 58 6.89 -8.04 -17.52
C SER A 58 7.73 -7.13 -16.64
N THR A 59 7.16 -6.07 -16.08
CA THR A 59 7.92 -4.98 -15.46
C THR A 59 7.62 -4.88 -13.98
N ALA A 60 8.67 -4.94 -13.17
CA ALA A 60 8.59 -4.67 -11.74
C ALA A 60 9.90 -4.05 -11.25
N TRP A 61 9.79 -3.33 -10.13
CA TRP A 61 10.90 -2.72 -9.43
C TRP A 61 10.89 -3.16 -7.97
N VAL A 62 12.07 -3.39 -7.41
CA VAL A 62 12.23 -3.67 -5.98
C VAL A 62 13.33 -2.78 -5.39
N ALA A 63 13.12 -2.31 -4.17
CA ALA A 63 14.06 -1.47 -3.44
C ALA A 63 14.25 -1.99 -2.00
N GLY A 64 15.46 -1.86 -1.48
CA GLY A 64 15.81 -2.49 -0.21
C GLY A 64 17.04 -1.94 0.49
N THR A 65 17.59 -2.78 1.37
CA THR A 65 18.77 -2.50 2.19
C THR A 65 19.99 -2.09 1.34
N LYS A 66 20.91 -1.34 1.93
CA LYS A 66 22.19 -0.91 1.30
C LYS A 66 22.02 -0.15 -0.02
N GLY A 67 20.93 0.60 -0.16
CA GLY A 67 20.61 1.41 -1.34
C GLY A 67 20.23 0.61 -2.58
N THR A 68 19.93 -0.69 -2.42
CA THR A 68 19.74 -1.59 -3.56
C THR A 68 18.43 -1.29 -4.28
N VAL A 69 18.47 -1.12 -5.60
CA VAL A 69 17.29 -1.08 -6.47
C VAL A 69 17.50 -2.03 -7.65
N LEU A 70 16.56 -2.94 -7.85
CA LEU A 70 16.54 -3.85 -8.99
C LEU A 70 15.30 -3.62 -9.85
N ARG A 71 15.45 -3.87 -11.15
CA ARG A 71 14.36 -3.81 -12.12
C ARG A 71 14.35 -5.04 -13.01
N THR A 72 13.16 -5.58 -13.25
CA THR A 72 12.92 -6.55 -14.31
C THR A 72 12.05 -5.94 -15.42
N VAL A 73 12.24 -6.42 -16.65
CA VAL A 73 11.39 -6.11 -17.82
C VAL A 73 11.01 -7.40 -18.58
N ASP A 74 11.21 -8.56 -17.96
CA ASP A 74 10.99 -9.88 -18.54
C ASP A 74 10.20 -10.85 -17.63
N GLY A 75 9.44 -10.29 -16.67
CA GLY A 75 8.58 -11.04 -15.73
C GLY A 75 9.37 -11.69 -14.60
N GLY A 76 10.47 -11.06 -14.17
CA GLY A 76 11.34 -11.57 -13.11
C GLY A 76 12.17 -12.78 -13.54
N ARG A 77 12.34 -13.03 -14.85
CA ARG A 77 13.29 -14.06 -15.33
C ARG A 77 14.74 -13.59 -15.14
N SER A 78 14.97 -12.29 -15.24
CA SER A 78 16.21 -11.63 -14.85
C SER A 78 15.94 -10.29 -14.18
N TRP A 79 16.87 -9.90 -13.31
CA TRP A 79 16.85 -8.63 -12.59
C TRP A 79 18.12 -7.85 -12.89
N ARG A 80 17.97 -6.59 -13.29
CA ARG A 80 19.08 -5.67 -13.49
C ARG A 80 19.28 -4.82 -12.24
N ASP A 81 20.52 -4.74 -11.78
CA ASP A 81 20.92 -3.77 -10.78
C ASP A 81 20.93 -2.36 -11.38
N VAL A 82 20.09 -1.50 -10.81
CA VAL A 82 19.90 -0.11 -11.21
C VAL A 82 20.00 0.79 -9.98
N SER A 83 20.76 0.37 -8.98
CA SER A 83 20.89 1.07 -7.70
C SER A 83 21.47 2.48 -7.86
N PRO A 84 20.92 3.50 -7.19
CA PRO A 84 21.50 4.85 -7.17
C PRO A 84 22.90 4.82 -6.55
N PRO A 85 23.97 5.26 -7.24
CA PRO A 85 25.34 5.14 -6.72
C PRO A 85 25.55 5.81 -5.35
N GLY A 86 24.98 7.00 -5.15
CA GLY A 86 25.04 7.71 -3.87
C GLY A 86 24.31 6.95 -2.75
N ALA A 87 23.17 6.32 -3.05
CA ALA A 87 22.43 5.54 -2.07
C ALA A 87 23.21 4.31 -1.59
N VAL A 88 23.94 3.66 -2.50
CA VAL A 88 24.82 2.53 -2.17
C VAL A 88 26.02 2.99 -1.35
N ALA A 89 26.69 4.06 -1.77
CA ALA A 89 27.86 4.60 -1.08
C ALA A 89 27.55 5.03 0.36
N GLU A 90 26.34 5.55 0.60
CA GLU A 90 25.89 6.01 1.92
C GLU A 90 25.12 4.95 2.71
N GLY A 91 24.91 3.76 2.15
CA GLY A 91 24.22 2.66 2.84
C GLY A 91 22.76 2.97 3.18
N LEU A 92 22.06 3.68 2.30
CA LEU A 92 20.66 4.09 2.53
C LEU A 92 19.72 2.88 2.66
N GLU A 93 18.64 3.05 3.40
CA GLU A 93 17.61 2.02 3.57
C GLU A 93 16.38 2.39 2.74
N LEU A 94 16.31 1.86 1.52
CA LEU A 94 15.17 2.11 0.64
C LEU A 94 14.01 1.19 1.05
N ARG A 95 12.92 1.78 1.53
CA ARG A 95 11.74 1.03 2.04
C ARG A 95 10.50 1.17 1.20
N ASP A 96 10.52 2.07 0.23
CA ASP A 96 9.41 2.30 -0.67
C ASP A 96 9.91 2.63 -2.07
N ILE A 97 9.16 2.19 -3.07
CA ILE A 97 9.38 2.55 -4.47
C ILE A 97 8.05 2.53 -5.22
N GLU A 98 7.75 3.64 -5.89
CA GLU A 98 6.60 3.78 -6.78
C GLU A 98 7.10 3.93 -8.21
N ALA A 99 6.63 3.07 -9.11
CA ALA A 99 7.06 3.04 -10.50
C ALA A 99 5.88 3.23 -11.45
N PHE A 100 6.07 4.08 -12.46
CA PHE A 100 5.03 4.40 -13.45
C PHE A 100 5.15 3.54 -14.72
N ASP A 101 6.38 3.14 -15.04
CA ASP A 101 6.74 2.30 -16.19
C ASP A 101 8.14 1.68 -15.98
N ALA A 102 8.72 1.10 -17.02
CA ALA A 102 10.08 0.53 -16.99
C ALA A 102 11.21 1.59 -16.89
N ARG A 103 10.88 2.87 -17.02
CA ARG A 103 11.82 4.00 -17.07
C ARG A 103 11.70 4.97 -15.89
N HIS A 104 10.50 5.17 -15.35
CA HIS A 104 10.23 6.19 -14.35
C HIS A 104 9.85 5.56 -13.02
N ALA A 105 10.63 5.87 -11.98
CA ALA A 105 10.39 5.41 -10.62
C ALA A 105 10.86 6.44 -9.59
N VAL A 106 10.23 6.41 -8.42
CA VAL A 106 10.53 7.25 -7.26
C VAL A 106 10.72 6.35 -6.05
N ALA A 107 11.89 6.42 -5.40
CA ALA A 107 12.23 5.61 -4.25
C ALA A 107 12.39 6.48 -2.99
N LEU A 108 11.95 5.95 -1.85
CA LEU A 108 12.08 6.57 -0.53
C LEU A 108 13.15 5.84 0.29
N SER A 109 14.17 6.59 0.71
CA SER A 109 15.05 6.21 1.80
C SER A 109 14.44 6.65 3.12
N ILE A 110 14.48 5.76 4.11
CA ILE A 110 14.07 6.06 5.49
C ILE A 110 15.26 6.46 6.35
N GLY A 111 14.98 6.97 7.54
CA GLY A 111 15.97 7.33 8.55
C GLY A 111 15.77 8.74 9.08
N GLU A 112 16.29 9.01 10.27
CA GLU A 112 16.18 10.33 10.89
C GLU A 112 16.92 11.40 10.08
N GLY A 113 16.34 12.60 10.02
CA GLY A 113 16.98 13.75 9.39
C GLY A 113 17.35 13.49 7.94
N ALA A 114 18.59 13.82 7.56
CA ALA A 114 19.08 13.74 6.19
C ALA A 114 19.18 12.32 5.61
N ALA A 115 18.94 11.26 6.40
CA ALA A 115 18.81 9.90 5.88
C ALA A 115 17.46 9.67 5.17
N SER A 116 16.42 10.43 5.53
CA SER A 116 15.16 10.46 4.77
C SER A 116 15.34 11.24 3.47
N ARG A 117 15.21 10.54 2.33
CA ARG A 117 15.46 11.10 0.99
C ARG A 117 14.49 10.54 -0.03
N VAL A 118 14.18 11.34 -1.04
CA VAL A 118 13.47 10.88 -2.24
C VAL A 118 14.43 10.92 -3.42
N LEU A 119 14.53 9.77 -4.10
CA LEU A 119 15.35 9.57 -5.28
C LEU A 119 14.43 9.29 -6.46
N ARG A 120 14.74 9.85 -7.63
CA ARG A 120 13.91 9.68 -8.82
C ARG A 120 14.74 9.37 -10.06
N THR A 121 14.25 8.47 -10.90
CA THR A 121 14.83 8.14 -12.21
C THR A 121 13.82 8.39 -13.34
N GLU A 122 14.34 8.72 -14.53
CA GLU A 122 13.56 8.86 -15.78
C GLU A 122 14.08 7.99 -16.92
N ASP A 123 15.17 7.26 -16.70
CA ASP A 123 15.91 6.49 -17.71
C ASP A 123 16.05 5.01 -17.33
N GLY A 124 15.17 4.53 -16.44
CA GLY A 124 15.15 3.15 -16.03
C GLY A 124 16.25 2.80 -15.05
N GLY A 125 16.63 3.78 -14.23
CA GLY A 125 17.64 3.68 -13.18
C GLY A 125 19.08 3.69 -13.70
N ALA A 126 19.30 4.17 -14.93
CA ALA A 126 20.65 4.46 -15.41
C ALA A 126 21.23 5.69 -14.70
N THR A 127 20.38 6.68 -14.41
CA THR A 127 20.69 7.81 -13.54
C THR A 127 19.56 8.05 -12.54
N TRP A 128 19.93 8.63 -11.40
CA TRP A 128 19.02 8.99 -10.32
C TRP A 128 19.32 10.41 -9.85
N ALA A 129 18.26 11.20 -9.67
CA ALA A 129 18.31 12.51 -9.05
C ALA A 129 17.80 12.42 -7.60
N GLU A 130 18.52 13.05 -6.67
CA GLU A 130 17.99 13.31 -5.33
C GLU A 130 17.08 14.54 -5.40
N THR A 131 15.76 14.29 -5.33
CA THR A 131 14.73 15.33 -5.50
C THR A 131 14.21 15.85 -4.17
N PHE A 132 14.57 15.19 -3.07
CA PHE A 132 14.32 15.66 -1.72
C PHE A 132 15.33 15.06 -0.74
N ARG A 133 15.81 15.89 0.18
CA ARG A 133 16.55 15.50 1.37
C ARG A 133 15.92 16.19 2.55
N ASN A 134 15.52 15.43 3.56
CA ASN A 134 14.84 15.99 4.72
C ASN A 134 15.78 16.91 5.53
N PRO A 135 15.43 18.19 5.73
CA PRO A 135 16.25 19.13 6.49
C PRO A 135 15.96 19.13 8.00
N ASP A 136 14.86 18.52 8.45
CA ASP A 136 14.48 18.50 9.87
C ASP A 136 15.01 17.22 10.53
N PRO A 137 15.95 17.32 11.50
CA PRO A 137 16.58 16.16 12.13
C PRO A 137 15.59 15.26 12.88
N ARG A 138 14.37 15.76 13.18
CA ARG A 138 13.34 15.02 13.93
C ARG A 138 12.38 14.25 13.03
N ALA A 139 12.33 14.58 11.73
CA ALA A 139 11.43 13.92 10.80
C ALA A 139 12.04 12.60 10.30
N PHE A 140 11.18 11.60 10.14
CA PHE A 140 11.46 10.28 9.59
C PHE A 140 10.35 9.95 8.61
N TYR A 141 10.63 9.83 7.30
CA TYR A 141 9.62 9.54 6.28
C TYR A 141 9.47 8.04 6.09
N ASP A 142 8.24 7.53 6.20
CA ASP A 142 7.95 6.09 6.25
C ASP A 142 7.54 5.50 4.90
N CYS A 143 6.64 6.19 4.19
CA CYS A 143 6.02 5.72 2.95
C CYS A 143 5.73 6.90 2.01
N LEU A 144 5.62 6.60 0.73
CA LEU A 144 5.11 7.50 -0.31
C LEU A 144 4.04 6.81 -1.16
N THR A 145 3.23 7.59 -1.87
CA THR A 145 2.25 7.06 -2.82
C THR A 145 1.96 8.10 -3.89
N PHE A 146 1.48 7.66 -5.05
CA PHE A 146 1.07 8.52 -6.16
C PHE A 146 -0.40 8.29 -6.55
N PHE A 147 -1.16 9.38 -6.68
CA PHE A 147 -2.55 9.34 -7.17
C PHE A 147 -2.61 9.20 -8.70
N ASP A 148 -1.58 9.72 -9.36
CA ASP A 148 -1.37 9.76 -10.80
C ASP A 148 0.13 10.04 -11.05
N PRO A 149 0.63 9.97 -12.30
CA PRO A 149 2.06 10.19 -12.59
C PRO A 149 2.63 11.57 -12.23
N ARG A 150 1.81 12.50 -11.75
CA ARG A 150 2.23 13.86 -11.36
C ARG A 150 2.08 14.13 -9.88
N HIS A 151 1.04 13.60 -9.24
CA HIS A 151 0.70 13.98 -7.88
C HIS A 151 0.96 12.83 -6.91
N GLY A 152 1.76 13.11 -5.90
CA GLY A 152 2.11 12.14 -4.87
C GLY A 152 2.29 12.78 -3.51
N LEU A 153 2.32 11.95 -2.48
CA LEU A 153 2.59 12.32 -1.11
C LEU A 153 3.68 11.42 -0.52
N ALA A 154 4.42 11.94 0.44
CA ALA A 154 5.19 11.15 1.39
C ALA A 154 4.79 11.56 2.81
N VAL A 155 4.75 10.60 3.72
CA VAL A 155 4.39 10.81 5.12
C VAL A 155 5.60 10.59 6.00
N SER A 156 5.72 11.41 7.03
CA SER A 156 6.68 11.24 8.09
C SER A 156 6.01 11.08 9.44
N ASP A 157 6.68 10.36 10.33
CA ASP A 157 6.41 10.31 11.75
C ASP A 157 6.17 11.69 12.36
N PRO A 158 5.46 11.76 13.50
CA PRO A 158 5.03 13.02 14.05
C PRO A 158 6.17 13.95 14.46
N VAL A 159 6.12 15.18 13.99
CA VAL A 159 6.97 16.28 14.45
C VAL A 159 6.08 17.33 15.09
N ASP A 160 6.39 17.72 16.33
CA ASP A 160 5.60 18.67 17.11
C ASP A 160 4.10 18.28 17.16
N GLY A 161 3.84 16.99 17.38
CA GLY A 161 2.52 16.39 17.58
C GLY A 161 1.69 16.15 16.32
N LYS A 162 2.24 16.30 15.11
CA LYS A 162 1.52 16.11 13.85
C LYS A 162 2.31 15.28 12.85
N PHE A 163 1.63 14.39 12.12
CA PHE A 163 2.26 13.68 10.98
C PHE A 163 2.60 14.68 9.88
N ARG A 164 3.86 14.70 9.47
CA ARG A 164 4.34 15.64 8.47
C ARG A 164 4.10 15.08 7.07
N ILE A 165 3.42 15.88 6.24
CA ILE A 165 3.06 15.50 4.87
C ILE A 165 3.90 16.29 3.87
N LEU A 166 4.60 15.58 3.01
CA LEU A 166 5.31 16.09 1.84
C LEU A 166 4.46 15.82 0.59
N SER A 167 4.49 16.72 -0.38
CA SER A 167 3.70 16.62 -1.61
C SER A 167 4.48 17.03 -2.84
N THR A 168 4.16 16.40 -3.96
CA THR A 168 4.62 16.74 -5.31
C THR A 168 3.43 16.88 -6.25
N ASP A 169 3.55 17.76 -7.26
CA ASP A 169 2.60 17.95 -8.37
C ASP A 169 3.26 17.84 -9.76
N ASP A 170 4.53 17.43 -9.78
CA ASP A 170 5.38 17.30 -10.96
C ASP A 170 6.06 15.92 -11.10
N GLY A 171 5.46 14.91 -10.49
CA GLY A 171 5.86 13.51 -10.60
C GLY A 171 7.06 13.16 -9.73
N GLY A 172 7.25 13.89 -8.63
CA GLY A 172 8.35 13.70 -7.68
C GLY A 172 9.65 14.39 -8.09
N ARG A 173 9.63 15.35 -9.02
CA ARG A 173 10.83 16.14 -9.37
C ARG A 173 11.11 17.19 -8.31
N ASN A 174 10.06 17.77 -7.73
CA ASN A 174 10.14 18.67 -6.60
C ASN A 174 9.12 18.26 -5.54
N TRP A 175 9.48 18.53 -4.29
CA TRP A 175 8.68 18.19 -3.13
C TRP A 175 8.58 19.36 -2.16
N ALA A 176 7.39 19.60 -1.63
CA ALA A 176 7.12 20.63 -0.65
C ALA A 176 6.33 20.09 0.54
N VAL A 177 6.64 20.59 1.73
CA VAL A 177 5.88 20.25 2.94
C VAL A 177 4.55 20.99 2.88
N LEU A 178 3.44 20.28 3.07
CA LEU A 178 2.10 20.88 3.09
C LEU A 178 1.93 21.82 4.31
N PRO A 179 0.92 22.70 4.31
CA PRO A 179 0.64 23.55 5.48
C PRO A 179 0.30 22.74 6.74
N ARG A 180 0.96 23.07 7.86
CA ARG A 180 0.77 22.39 9.15
C ARG A 180 -0.69 22.40 9.65
N THR A 181 -1.45 23.45 9.34
CA THR A 181 -2.87 23.58 9.75
C THR A 181 -3.72 22.40 9.30
N GLY A 182 -3.38 21.80 8.15
CA GLY A 182 -4.09 20.65 7.61
C GLY A 182 -3.60 19.28 8.09
N MET A 183 -2.41 19.22 8.69
CA MET A 183 -1.79 17.96 9.10
C MET A 183 -2.51 17.31 10.30
N PRO A 184 -2.66 15.98 10.30
CA PRO A 184 -3.37 15.31 11.37
C PRO A 184 -2.57 15.27 12.65
N ASP A 185 -3.27 15.41 13.78
CA ASP A 185 -2.69 15.24 15.11
C ASP A 185 -2.35 13.77 15.39
N ALA A 186 -1.18 13.57 16.00
CA ALA A 186 -0.72 12.29 16.49
C ALA A 186 -1.05 12.12 17.97
N LEU A 187 -1.32 10.88 18.37
CA LEU A 187 -1.31 10.47 19.76
C LEU A 187 0.14 10.37 20.27
N ALA A 188 0.31 10.38 21.59
CA ALA A 188 1.61 10.12 22.19
C ALA A 188 2.12 8.71 21.80
N GLY A 189 3.35 8.64 21.31
CA GLY A 189 3.99 7.40 20.85
C GLY A 189 3.49 6.87 19.51
N GLU A 190 2.59 7.57 18.84
CA GLU A 190 2.07 7.13 17.55
C GLU A 190 3.05 7.38 16.41
N ALA A 191 3.18 6.41 15.51
CA ALA A 191 4.12 6.43 14.39
C ALA A 191 3.55 5.68 13.17
N GLY A 192 4.16 5.91 12.01
CA GLY A 192 4.04 5.04 10.84
C GLY A 192 4.93 3.81 10.96
N PHE A 193 4.82 2.89 10.00
CA PHE A 193 5.72 1.75 9.90
C PHE A 193 6.23 1.58 8.47
N ALA A 194 7.52 1.85 8.25
CA ALA A 194 8.22 1.59 6.99
C ALA A 194 8.50 0.09 6.74
N ALA A 195 7.46 -0.75 6.84
CA ALA A 195 7.56 -2.20 6.70
C ALA A 195 7.53 -2.67 5.23
N SER A 196 6.78 -1.97 4.37
CA SER A 196 6.44 -2.44 3.01
C SER A 196 6.12 -1.34 1.99
N GLY A 197 6.21 -0.06 2.37
CA GLY A 197 5.67 1.07 1.58
C GLY A 197 4.14 1.25 1.70
N GLN A 198 3.42 0.25 2.21
CA GLN A 198 1.95 0.24 2.20
C GLN A 198 1.31 0.91 3.43
N CYS A 199 2.08 1.67 4.21
CA CYS A 199 1.52 2.48 5.30
C CYS A 199 0.81 3.74 4.79
N LEU A 200 1.05 4.16 3.54
CA LEU A 200 0.36 5.25 2.87
C LEU A 200 -0.16 4.77 1.51
N VAL A 201 -1.48 4.76 1.30
CA VAL A 201 -2.08 4.21 0.07
C VAL A 201 -3.09 5.19 -0.50
N SER A 202 -3.02 5.44 -1.81
CA SER A 202 -4.01 6.24 -2.52
C SER A 202 -5.03 5.38 -3.28
N ALA A 203 -6.24 5.90 -3.48
CA ALA A 203 -7.24 5.27 -4.33
C ALA A 203 -8.04 6.34 -5.09
N GLY A 204 -7.91 6.35 -6.41
CA GLY A 204 -8.47 7.40 -7.25
C GLY A 204 -7.68 8.71 -7.15
N PRO A 205 -8.23 9.83 -7.66
CA PRO A 205 -7.43 11.00 -7.96
C PRO A 205 -7.06 11.86 -6.73
N ARG A 206 -7.62 11.59 -5.55
CA ARG A 206 -7.52 12.48 -4.38
C ARG A 206 -7.49 11.82 -3.02
N ASP A 207 -8.08 10.63 -2.88
CA ASP A 207 -8.21 9.97 -1.59
C ASP A 207 -6.92 9.23 -1.24
N VAL A 208 -6.47 9.41 0.01
CA VAL A 208 -5.28 8.76 0.58
C VAL A 208 -5.56 8.33 2.02
N TRP A 209 -5.05 7.17 2.40
CA TRP A 209 -5.13 6.62 3.74
C TRP A 209 -3.75 6.36 4.31
N LEU A 210 -3.56 6.69 5.58
CA LEU A 210 -2.36 6.46 6.39
C LEU A 210 -2.69 5.46 7.50
N ALA A 211 -1.90 4.41 7.62
CA ALA A 211 -1.94 3.44 8.72
C ALA A 211 -0.90 3.81 9.80
N THR A 212 -1.30 3.68 11.07
CA THR A 212 -0.45 4.01 12.21
C THR A 212 -0.55 2.98 13.35
N GLY A 213 0.43 3.03 14.24
CA GLY A 213 0.47 2.26 15.48
C GLY A 213 1.38 2.91 16.52
N GLY A 214 1.93 2.12 17.43
CA GLY A 214 2.81 2.58 18.50
C GLY A 214 2.09 3.27 19.65
N GLY A 215 1.18 4.19 19.32
CA GLY A 215 0.35 4.92 20.27
C GLY A 215 -0.77 4.08 20.88
N ALA A 216 -1.58 4.70 21.73
CA ALA A 216 -2.64 4.02 22.49
C ALA A 216 -3.68 3.26 21.64
N ALA A 217 -3.82 3.59 20.35
CA ALA A 217 -4.73 2.94 19.41
C ALA A 217 -4.09 2.79 18.03
N GLY A 218 -4.43 1.71 17.31
CA GLY A 218 -4.12 1.56 15.90
C GLY A 218 -5.12 2.39 15.10
N ARG A 219 -4.64 3.42 14.38
CA ARG A 219 -5.51 4.35 13.66
C ARG A 219 -5.29 4.27 12.17
N ILE A 220 -6.33 4.64 11.45
CA ILE A 220 -6.29 4.86 10.02
C ILE A 220 -6.80 6.26 9.76
N LEU A 221 -5.95 7.08 9.16
CA LEU A 221 -6.23 8.47 8.88
C LEU A 221 -6.52 8.59 7.39
N HIS A 222 -7.56 9.33 7.02
CA HIS A 222 -7.95 9.50 5.63
C HIS A 222 -8.07 10.96 5.23
N SER A 223 -7.49 11.30 4.08
CA SER A 223 -7.68 12.58 3.42
C SER A 223 -8.40 12.42 2.08
N PRO A 224 -9.52 13.13 1.83
CA PRO A 224 -10.22 13.16 0.54
C PRO A 224 -9.64 14.18 -0.45
N ASP A 225 -8.59 14.92 -0.08
CA ASP A 225 -8.17 16.15 -0.75
C ASP A 225 -6.64 16.26 -0.93
N ARG A 226 -5.99 15.10 -1.13
CA ARG A 226 -4.53 14.96 -1.34
C ARG A 226 -3.71 15.44 -0.14
N GLY A 227 -4.09 14.99 1.04
CA GLY A 227 -3.36 15.21 2.29
C GLY A 227 -3.58 16.58 2.94
N ARG A 228 -4.56 17.37 2.49
CA ARG A 228 -4.80 18.73 3.02
C ARG A 228 -5.66 18.73 4.27
N THR A 229 -6.64 17.84 4.37
CA THR A 229 -7.46 17.65 5.56
C THR A 229 -7.63 16.16 5.84
N TRP A 230 -7.76 15.80 7.11
CA TRP A 230 -7.77 14.41 7.55
C TRP A 230 -8.91 14.12 8.51
N ARG A 231 -9.50 12.93 8.38
CA ARG A 231 -10.34 12.31 9.40
C ARG A 231 -9.62 11.09 9.97
N VAL A 232 -9.95 10.72 11.20
CA VAL A 232 -9.32 9.60 11.90
C VAL A 232 -10.39 8.55 12.22
N ALA A 233 -10.05 7.28 12.05
CA ALA A 233 -10.83 6.15 12.55
C ALA A 233 -9.91 5.17 13.28
N GLU A 234 -10.41 4.53 14.34
CA GLU A 234 -9.73 3.39 14.93
C GLU A 234 -9.91 2.16 14.04
N SER A 235 -8.86 1.37 13.86
CA SER A 235 -8.89 0.17 13.00
C SER A 235 -9.47 -1.06 13.71
N GLY A 236 -9.42 -1.08 15.05
CA GLY A 236 -9.68 -2.27 15.87
C GLY A 236 -8.53 -3.28 15.91
N ILE A 237 -7.43 -3.02 15.19
CA ILE A 237 -6.18 -3.78 15.29
C ILE A 237 -5.43 -3.31 16.55
N PRO A 238 -4.96 -4.22 17.43
CA PRO A 238 -4.28 -3.86 18.67
C PRO A 238 -3.06 -2.96 18.44
N ALA A 239 -2.91 -1.96 19.32
CA ALA A 239 -1.74 -1.10 19.45
C ALA A 239 -1.39 -0.94 20.95
N GLY A 240 -0.94 0.24 21.37
CA GLY A 240 -0.56 0.55 22.75
C GLY A 240 0.86 0.11 23.12
N ASP A 241 1.65 -0.29 22.13
CA ASP A 241 3.05 -0.70 22.25
C ASP A 241 3.77 -0.28 20.96
N PRO A 242 5.03 0.22 21.02
CA PRO A 242 5.81 0.60 19.84
C PRO A 242 5.89 -0.48 18.76
N ALA A 243 5.76 -1.75 19.13
CA ALA A 243 5.83 -2.87 18.20
C ALA A 243 4.48 -3.22 17.51
N LYS A 244 3.38 -2.53 17.89
CA LYS A 244 2.02 -2.92 17.53
C LYS A 244 1.27 -1.86 16.75
N GLY A 245 0.45 -2.30 15.80
CA GLY A 245 -0.52 -1.44 15.13
C GLY A 245 -0.88 -1.91 13.72
N VAL A 246 -1.26 -0.94 12.87
CA VAL A 246 -1.57 -1.18 11.46
C VAL A 246 -0.32 -0.91 10.63
N PHE A 247 0.08 -1.86 9.80
CA PHE A 247 1.34 -1.78 9.03
C PHE A 247 1.12 -1.62 7.54
N ALA A 248 0.03 -2.17 7.01
CA ALA A 248 -0.30 -2.04 5.60
C ALA A 248 -1.79 -1.85 5.38
N LEU A 249 -2.10 -1.06 4.36
CA LEU A 249 -3.43 -0.87 3.81
C LEU A 249 -3.47 -1.40 2.38
N ALA A 250 -4.66 -1.80 1.94
CA ALA A 250 -4.92 -2.06 0.52
C ALA A 250 -6.33 -1.59 0.17
N PHE A 251 -6.43 -0.64 -0.75
CA PHE A 251 -7.72 -0.15 -1.25
C PHE A 251 -7.89 -0.59 -2.71
N ARG A 252 -8.94 -1.37 -2.98
CA ARG A 252 -9.30 -1.73 -4.36
C ARG A 252 -10.00 -0.57 -5.06
N ASP A 253 -10.79 0.15 -4.29
CA ASP A 253 -11.59 1.29 -4.73
C ASP A 253 -11.71 2.27 -3.56
N ARG A 254 -12.39 3.39 -3.78
CA ARG A 254 -12.53 4.47 -2.78
C ARG A 254 -13.28 4.06 -1.52
N THR A 255 -13.93 2.90 -1.49
CA THR A 255 -14.80 2.47 -0.39
C THR A 255 -14.36 1.18 0.27
N THR A 256 -13.75 0.27 -0.49
CA THR A 256 -13.36 -1.08 -0.05
C THR A 256 -11.89 -1.10 0.34
N GLY A 257 -11.63 -1.16 1.64
CA GLY A 257 -10.28 -1.15 2.22
C GLY A 257 -9.99 -2.36 3.08
N LEU A 258 -8.75 -2.82 3.04
CA LEU A 258 -8.16 -3.78 3.98
C LEU A 258 -7.11 -3.07 4.82
N ALA A 259 -7.00 -3.50 6.07
CA ALA A 259 -5.93 -3.13 6.97
C ALA A 259 -5.36 -4.40 7.57
N VAL A 260 -4.04 -4.52 7.57
CA VAL A 260 -3.32 -5.61 8.23
C VAL A 260 -2.21 -5.06 9.13
N GLY A 261 -1.86 -5.84 10.14
CA GLY A 261 -0.85 -5.45 11.11
C GLY A 261 -0.68 -6.51 12.19
N GLY A 262 -0.47 -6.07 13.43
CA GLY A 262 -0.21 -6.96 14.55
C GLY A 262 0.99 -6.54 15.36
N ASP A 263 1.72 -7.50 15.92
CA ASP A 263 2.96 -7.31 16.67
C ASP A 263 4.14 -7.87 15.87
N TYR A 264 5.10 -7.02 15.49
CA TYR A 264 6.20 -7.46 14.62
C TYR A 264 7.24 -8.33 15.35
N ARG A 265 7.18 -8.45 16.69
CA ARG A 265 8.17 -9.19 17.46
C ARG A 265 8.04 -10.69 17.19
N THR A 266 9.18 -11.33 16.97
CA THR A 266 9.24 -12.76 16.66
C THR A 266 8.57 -13.59 17.76
N GLY A 267 7.67 -14.50 17.37
CA GLY A 267 6.99 -15.42 18.27
C GLY A 267 5.75 -14.86 18.97
N GLU A 268 5.44 -13.57 18.80
CA GLU A 268 4.25 -12.96 19.39
C GLU A 268 3.01 -13.19 18.53
N ALA A 269 1.90 -13.52 19.19
CA ALA A 269 0.63 -13.75 18.52
C ALA A 269 -0.03 -12.42 18.11
N SER A 270 -0.71 -12.41 16.97
CA SER A 270 -1.48 -11.25 16.50
C SER A 270 -2.95 -11.65 16.28
N PRO A 271 -3.72 -11.94 17.35
CA PRO A 271 -5.06 -12.53 17.25
C PRO A 271 -6.14 -11.63 16.63
N ARG A 272 -5.80 -10.36 16.32
CA ARG A 272 -6.64 -9.37 15.63
C ARG A 272 -5.80 -8.60 14.60
N ALA A 273 -5.12 -9.34 13.72
CA ALA A 273 -4.18 -8.80 12.74
C ALA A 273 -4.80 -8.18 11.48
N ALA A 274 -6.12 -8.16 11.34
CA ALA A 274 -6.79 -7.64 10.15
C ALA A 274 -8.13 -6.97 10.44
N ALA A 275 -8.45 -5.95 9.66
CA ALA A 275 -9.73 -5.26 9.65
C ALA A 275 -10.13 -4.84 8.24
N VAL A 276 -11.42 -4.61 8.03
CA VAL A 276 -12.00 -4.24 6.73
C VAL A 276 -12.86 -3.00 6.83
N SER A 277 -12.92 -2.24 5.75
CA SER A 277 -13.81 -1.09 5.58
C SER A 277 -14.58 -1.19 4.26
N ALA A 278 -15.82 -0.73 4.27
CA ALA A 278 -16.69 -0.61 3.10
C ALA A 278 -17.25 0.82 2.92
N ASP A 279 -16.71 1.79 3.67
CA ASP A 279 -17.24 3.15 3.75
C ASP A 279 -16.15 4.23 3.64
N ALA A 280 -15.09 3.93 2.88
CA ALA A 280 -13.91 4.78 2.68
C ALA A 280 -13.05 4.94 3.94
N GLY A 281 -13.00 3.91 4.79
CA GLY A 281 -12.26 3.95 6.05
C GLY A 281 -12.88 4.87 7.10
N ARG A 282 -14.19 5.15 7.03
CA ARG A 282 -14.90 5.85 8.13
C ARG A 282 -15.11 4.92 9.31
N THR A 283 -15.39 3.65 9.04
CA THR A 283 -15.47 2.59 10.03
C THR A 283 -14.66 1.38 9.59
N TRP A 284 -14.11 0.68 10.58
CA TRP A 284 -13.33 -0.55 10.41
C TRP A 284 -13.92 -1.65 11.26
N ARG A 285 -14.02 -2.85 10.68
CA ARG A 285 -14.53 -4.04 11.35
C ARG A 285 -13.41 -5.09 11.39
N PRO A 286 -13.00 -5.58 12.57
CA PRO A 286 -12.04 -6.67 12.65
C PRO A 286 -12.50 -7.89 11.85
N ALA A 287 -11.56 -8.58 11.23
CA ALA A 287 -11.82 -9.86 10.58
C ALA A 287 -12.32 -10.88 11.61
N SER A 288 -13.34 -11.67 11.26
CA SER A 288 -13.83 -12.76 12.12
C SER A 288 -12.84 -13.92 12.20
N THR A 289 -12.01 -14.06 11.16
CA THR A 289 -10.87 -14.97 11.14
C THR A 289 -9.67 -14.21 10.57
N PRO A 290 -8.83 -13.57 11.40
CA PRO A 290 -7.67 -12.82 10.93
C PRO A 290 -6.51 -13.76 10.56
N PRO A 291 -5.48 -13.23 9.87
CA PRO A 291 -4.19 -13.91 9.78
C PRO A 291 -3.69 -14.29 11.19
N PRO A 292 -3.03 -15.45 11.37
CA PRO A 292 -2.63 -15.93 12.69
C PRO A 292 -1.46 -15.14 13.31
N ALA A 293 -0.78 -14.33 12.51
CA ALA A 293 0.41 -13.58 12.88
C ALA A 293 0.46 -12.22 12.18
N TYR A 294 1.44 -11.41 12.56
CA TYR A 294 1.71 -10.11 11.94
C TYR A 294 1.87 -10.19 10.42
N ARG A 295 1.25 -9.25 9.71
CA ARG A 295 1.40 -9.06 8.26
C ARG A 295 1.85 -7.64 7.97
N SER A 296 2.87 -7.53 7.13
CA SER A 296 3.55 -6.30 6.76
C SER A 296 3.06 -5.73 5.45
N GLY A 297 2.43 -6.53 4.59
CA GLY A 297 1.92 -6.08 3.29
C GLY A 297 0.59 -6.74 2.92
N ALA A 298 -0.20 -6.08 2.07
CA ALA A 298 -1.45 -6.59 1.55
C ALA A 298 -1.72 -6.08 0.13
N ALA A 299 -2.30 -6.93 -0.72
CA ALA A 299 -2.67 -6.55 -2.08
C ALA A 299 -3.98 -7.23 -2.51
N TRP A 300 -4.83 -6.47 -3.20
CA TRP A 300 -6.00 -7.03 -3.88
C TRP A 300 -5.56 -7.75 -5.15
N LEU A 301 -6.22 -8.87 -5.46
CA LEU A 301 -6.01 -9.57 -6.73
C LEU A 301 -6.85 -8.86 -7.81
N PRO A 302 -6.25 -8.20 -8.82
CA PRO A 302 -6.96 -7.23 -9.67
C PRO A 302 -8.16 -7.79 -10.45
N HIS A 303 -8.16 -9.09 -10.74
CA HIS A 303 -9.22 -9.76 -11.51
C HIS A 303 -10.30 -10.40 -10.63
N LEU A 304 -10.12 -10.38 -9.32
CA LEU A 304 -11.04 -10.97 -8.35
C LEU A 304 -11.72 -9.87 -7.53
N ARG A 305 -12.98 -10.13 -7.14
CA ARG A 305 -13.78 -9.11 -6.45
C ARG A 305 -13.66 -9.22 -4.95
N THR A 306 -13.33 -10.37 -4.41
CA THR A 306 -13.28 -10.52 -2.96
C THR A 306 -11.96 -11.09 -2.49
N ALA A 307 -11.03 -11.35 -3.41
CA ALA A 307 -9.77 -11.95 -3.08
C ALA A 307 -8.61 -10.96 -2.93
N ALA A 308 -7.83 -11.18 -1.87
CA ALA A 308 -6.63 -10.41 -1.56
C ALA A 308 -5.62 -11.30 -0.83
N LEU A 309 -4.36 -10.89 -0.88
CA LEU A 309 -3.25 -11.49 -0.15
C LEU A 309 -2.83 -10.58 1.01
N ALA A 310 -2.35 -11.19 2.08
CA ALA A 310 -1.60 -10.53 3.14
C ALA A 310 -0.32 -11.33 3.38
N VAL A 311 0.81 -10.63 3.46
CA VAL A 311 2.14 -11.25 3.58
C VAL A 311 2.87 -10.75 4.81
N GLY A 312 3.77 -11.57 5.34
CA GLY A 312 4.66 -11.19 6.42
C GLY A 312 5.82 -12.18 6.59
N PRO A 313 6.66 -11.97 7.62
CA PRO A 313 7.83 -12.82 7.88
C PRO A 313 7.50 -14.30 8.16
N THR A 314 6.25 -14.62 8.49
CA THR A 314 5.80 -15.96 8.87
C THR A 314 4.84 -16.60 7.87
N GLY A 315 4.59 -15.97 6.73
CA GLY A 315 3.83 -16.60 5.65
C GLY A 315 2.94 -15.64 4.87
N THR A 316 2.08 -16.24 4.05
CA THR A 316 1.07 -15.59 3.25
C THR A 316 -0.30 -16.12 3.62
N ASP A 317 -1.27 -15.23 3.79
CA ASP A 317 -2.67 -15.55 3.96
C ASP A 317 -3.48 -14.99 2.80
N VAL A 318 -4.58 -15.66 2.50
CA VAL A 318 -5.52 -15.28 1.45
C VAL A 318 -6.92 -15.12 2.02
N THR A 319 -7.61 -14.11 1.54
CA THR A 319 -9.06 -13.96 1.70
C THR A 319 -9.74 -14.16 0.35
N THR A 320 -10.98 -14.63 0.35
CA THR A 320 -11.87 -14.69 -0.83
C THR A 320 -13.25 -14.10 -0.50
N ASP A 321 -13.33 -13.34 0.58
CA ASP A 321 -14.56 -12.76 1.11
C ASP A 321 -14.37 -11.29 1.53
N ALA A 322 -13.43 -10.61 0.87
CA ALA A 322 -13.06 -9.21 1.08
C ALA A 322 -12.49 -8.93 2.48
N GLY A 323 -11.67 -9.84 2.99
CA GLY A 323 -10.91 -9.69 4.23
C GLY A 323 -11.67 -10.03 5.51
N ARG A 324 -12.90 -10.53 5.41
CA ARG A 324 -13.70 -10.95 6.57
C ARG A 324 -13.11 -12.20 7.21
N THR A 325 -12.64 -13.14 6.39
CA THR A 325 -11.91 -14.32 6.81
C THR A 325 -10.63 -14.51 5.99
N TRP A 326 -9.59 -14.99 6.66
CA TRP A 326 -8.27 -15.28 6.10
C TRP A 326 -7.90 -16.73 6.33
N LYS A 327 -7.21 -17.33 5.37
CA LYS A 327 -6.69 -18.70 5.43
C LYS A 327 -5.22 -18.70 5.03
N PRO A 328 -4.37 -19.52 5.67
CA PRO A 328 -2.99 -19.70 5.23
C PRO A 328 -2.96 -20.17 3.76
N LEU A 329 -2.10 -19.54 2.96
CA LEU A 329 -1.89 -19.90 1.55
C LEU A 329 -0.51 -20.55 1.35
N ALA A 330 0.54 -19.93 1.90
CA ALA A 330 1.91 -20.39 1.73
C ALA A 330 2.77 -20.01 2.93
N GLU A 331 3.75 -20.87 3.23
CA GLU A 331 4.84 -20.54 4.15
C GLU A 331 5.90 -19.68 3.44
N GLY A 332 6.77 -19.04 4.22
CA GLY A 332 7.85 -18.19 3.72
C GLY A 332 7.88 -16.82 4.38
N SER A 333 8.94 -16.05 4.10
CA SER A 333 9.15 -14.71 4.66
C SER A 333 9.06 -13.68 3.54
N PHE A 334 8.03 -12.85 3.56
CA PHE A 334 7.78 -11.82 2.55
C PHE A 334 7.46 -10.51 3.26
N ASP A 335 8.17 -9.43 2.92
CA ASP A 335 7.96 -8.14 3.57
C ASP A 335 6.87 -7.29 2.91
N THR A 336 6.65 -7.44 1.61
CA THR A 336 5.69 -6.64 0.83
C THR A 336 5.09 -7.47 -0.30
N VAL A 337 3.92 -7.07 -0.81
CA VAL A 337 3.23 -7.69 -1.93
C VAL A 337 2.50 -6.63 -2.74
N ASP A 338 2.58 -6.76 -4.06
CA ASP A 338 1.87 -5.89 -5.00
C ASP A 338 1.39 -6.74 -6.20
N CYS A 339 0.39 -6.27 -6.93
CA CYS A 339 -0.20 -6.98 -8.05
C CYS A 339 -0.41 -6.05 -9.25
N ALA A 340 0.18 -6.41 -10.38
CA ALA A 340 0.01 -5.64 -11.60
C ALA A 340 -1.42 -5.75 -12.15
N SER A 341 -1.98 -4.63 -12.61
CA SER A 341 -3.35 -4.58 -13.14
C SER A 341 -3.62 -5.49 -14.35
N ASP A 342 -2.59 -5.88 -15.09
CA ASP A 342 -2.69 -6.80 -16.24
C ASP A 342 -2.56 -8.29 -15.87
N GLY A 343 -2.61 -8.62 -14.56
CA GLY A 343 -2.61 -10.00 -14.04
C GLY A 343 -1.23 -10.65 -14.02
N GLY A 344 -0.19 -9.84 -13.79
CA GLY A 344 1.19 -10.28 -13.58
C GLY A 344 1.56 -10.58 -12.16
#